data_AF-A0A2V8G5A2-F1
#
_entry.id   AF-A0A2V8G5A2-F1
#
_cell.length_a   1.000
_cell.length_b   1.000
_cell.length_c   1.000
_cell.angle_alpha   90.00
_cell.angle_beta   90.00
_cell.angle_gamma   90.00
#
_symmetry.space_group_name_H-M   'P 1'
#
loop_
_entity.id
_entity.type
_entity.pdbx_description
1 polymer ?
#
loop_
_entity_poly.entity_id
_entity_poly.type
_entity_poly.pdbx_seq_one_letter_code
_entity_poly.pdbx_strand_id
1 'polypeptide(L)'
;MFGYENREAEAWVYPMEIADGLTLSFRLEGYPLDIDGRGIMSSIVVRPEATTLVYAHAAFTVREIVFAPIDEPGLVILLDVRSVLPLTITTAFRPRLRLMWPATSMTSNLSWDGAAHAYYITEETGRFAGVLGCPLARDVSVMPYQEEPRDLPNRFVIDAPPETLAAELVPIVIAASVEGRDAAKRTYDRLLASIPTLYARTSDHYDRLVRETVGVTTPDASLNTAFAWAKVGIDKGLATNPSLGTGLLAGFRTAGESERPGYAWFFGRDAMWTALATTAEGAFETTRTALAFLRKFQRQDGKIPHEISQSASLVRWFDGYPYAWASADATPLYVIAHADYWRASGDRAFIADAWPSILSAYKFSAATDTDGNGLIENTNVGHGWVEGGALYPAHEEFYMQGLWVAASRGVAELAAAMKDEGVAAEARAAAERTRAAMERTYWLGDRGFYAFATKLPTAAPREAETGPHRDQRQGRLNALAGARLVDEDTVLPAVPLWFDTVQEDRAQTEVDHLGAGAIATDWGSRILSNRSALYDPLSYHYGSVWPLFTGWTAVGAYRYGRPHVGYGALMANALLSYPGA
;
A
#
# COMPACT_ATOMS: atom_id res chain seq x y z
N MET A 1 -10.57 4.28 -8.50
CA MET A 1 -11.80 4.77 -7.84
C MET A 1 -11.81 4.25 -6.43
N PHE A 2 -12.02 5.10 -5.45
CA PHE A 2 -12.05 4.72 -4.04
C PHE A 2 -13.41 5.09 -3.46
N GLY A 3 -13.95 4.29 -2.56
CA GLY A 3 -15.27 4.50 -1.99
C GLY A 3 -15.72 3.32 -1.14
N TYR A 4 -16.90 3.45 -0.56
CA TYR A 4 -17.58 2.37 0.16
C TYR A 4 -18.93 2.10 -0.51
N GLU A 5 -19.46 0.91 -0.30
CA GLU A 5 -20.67 0.40 -0.96
C GLU A 5 -21.86 1.36 -0.86
N ASN A 6 -22.03 2.00 0.29
CA ASN A 6 -23.14 2.89 0.59
C ASN A 6 -22.74 4.36 0.75
N ARG A 7 -21.55 4.74 0.25
CA ARG A 7 -21.04 6.12 0.34
C ARG A 7 -20.65 6.66 -1.03
N GLU A 8 -20.42 7.95 -1.06
CA GLU A 8 -19.87 8.64 -2.24
C GLU A 8 -18.48 8.09 -2.59
N ALA A 9 -18.19 8.00 -3.89
CA ALA A 9 -16.89 7.58 -4.40
C ALA A 9 -16.06 8.77 -4.93
N GLU A 10 -14.75 8.61 -4.88
CA GLU A 10 -13.74 9.52 -5.42
C GLU A 10 -12.99 8.88 -6.60
N ALA A 11 -12.75 9.69 -7.63
CA ALA A 11 -12.15 9.28 -8.89
C ALA A 11 -10.76 9.90 -9.05
N TRP A 12 -9.74 9.04 -9.02
CA TRP A 12 -8.34 9.43 -9.15
C TRP A 12 -7.76 8.94 -10.47
N VAL A 13 -7.02 9.82 -11.15
CA VAL A 13 -6.15 9.52 -12.30
C VAL A 13 -4.81 10.17 -12.01
N TYR A 14 -3.77 9.36 -11.81
CA TYR A 14 -2.55 9.78 -11.12
C TYR A 14 -1.87 10.99 -11.81
N PRO A 15 -1.45 12.01 -11.04
CA PRO A 15 -1.50 12.13 -9.58
C PRO A 15 -2.72 12.96 -9.07
N MET A 16 -3.84 13.00 -9.79
CA MET A 16 -4.94 13.93 -9.55
C MET A 16 -6.24 13.24 -9.14
N GLU A 17 -6.95 13.85 -8.19
CA GLU A 17 -8.37 13.63 -7.94
C GLU A 17 -9.18 14.46 -8.94
N ILE A 18 -9.99 13.80 -9.75
CA ILE A 18 -10.78 14.44 -10.80
C ILE A 18 -12.15 14.84 -10.27
N ALA A 19 -12.79 13.94 -9.53
CA ALA A 19 -14.09 14.18 -8.94
C ALA A 19 -14.25 13.41 -7.61
N ASP A 20 -15.04 13.97 -6.71
CA ASP A 20 -15.60 13.25 -5.56
C ASP A 20 -17.13 13.26 -5.64
N GLY A 21 -17.79 12.64 -4.66
CA GLY A 21 -19.25 12.71 -4.60
C GLY A 21 -19.97 11.89 -5.67
N LEU A 22 -19.26 10.98 -6.35
CA LEU A 22 -19.82 10.26 -7.49
C LEU A 22 -20.96 9.35 -7.02
N THR A 23 -22.16 9.56 -7.58
CA THR A 23 -23.37 8.78 -7.26
C THR A 23 -24.26 8.62 -8.50
N LEU A 24 -25.05 7.54 -8.50
CA LEU A 24 -26.08 7.27 -9.50
C LEU A 24 -27.48 7.35 -8.87
N SER A 25 -28.41 8.02 -9.55
CA SER A 25 -29.84 7.95 -9.26
C SER A 25 -30.65 7.65 -10.52
N PHE A 26 -31.86 7.15 -10.31
CA PHE A 26 -32.68 6.57 -11.36
C PHE A 26 -34.11 7.11 -11.31
N ARG A 27 -34.64 7.54 -12.46
CA ARG A 27 -36.03 7.98 -12.58
C ARG A 27 -36.72 7.31 -13.76
N LEU A 28 -37.85 6.67 -13.49
CA LEU A 28 -38.69 6.04 -14.51
C LEU A 28 -39.64 7.06 -15.14
N GLU A 29 -39.86 6.95 -16.45
CA GLU A 29 -40.89 7.74 -17.12
C GLU A 29 -42.27 7.51 -16.50
N GLY A 30 -43.01 8.59 -16.25
CA GLY A 30 -44.32 8.54 -15.59
C GLY A 30 -44.28 8.46 -14.06
N TYR A 31 -43.09 8.33 -13.45
CA TYR A 31 -42.90 8.34 -11.99
C TYR A 31 -42.11 9.59 -11.58
N PRO A 32 -42.64 10.43 -10.67
CA PRO A 32 -41.98 11.69 -10.29
C PRO A 32 -40.83 11.51 -9.30
N LEU A 33 -40.56 10.27 -8.84
CA LEU A 33 -39.57 9.99 -7.81
C LEU A 33 -38.19 9.73 -8.42
N ASP A 34 -37.18 10.45 -7.92
CA ASP A 34 -35.78 10.10 -8.15
C ASP A 34 -35.36 9.04 -7.12
N ILE A 35 -34.88 7.90 -7.59
CA ILE A 35 -34.51 6.75 -6.77
C ILE A 35 -32.99 6.77 -6.59
N ASP A 36 -32.53 7.06 -5.37
CA ASP A 36 -31.11 7.02 -5.02
C ASP A 36 -30.58 5.58 -5.12
N GLY A 37 -29.55 5.37 -5.95
CA GLY A 37 -28.94 4.06 -6.15
C GLY A 37 -28.43 3.43 -4.86
N ARG A 38 -27.95 4.24 -3.90
CA ARG A 38 -27.46 3.75 -2.59
C ARG A 38 -28.56 3.06 -1.78
N GLY A 39 -29.82 3.45 -2.00
CA GLY A 39 -30.98 2.86 -1.33
C GLY A 39 -31.45 1.54 -1.94
N ILE A 40 -31.02 1.21 -3.16
CA ILE A 40 -31.48 0.03 -3.92
C ILE A 40 -30.35 -0.88 -4.42
N MET A 41 -29.12 -0.63 -3.96
CA MET A 41 -27.99 -1.50 -4.22
C MET A 41 -28.22 -2.84 -3.50
N SER A 42 -28.20 -3.92 -4.28
CA SER A 42 -28.57 -5.26 -3.85
C SER A 42 -27.38 -6.18 -3.63
N SER A 43 -26.31 -6.01 -4.41
CA SER A 43 -25.11 -6.84 -4.33
C SER A 43 -23.90 -6.16 -4.96
N ILE A 44 -22.72 -6.63 -4.56
CA ILE A 44 -21.44 -6.26 -5.16
C ILE A 44 -20.70 -7.53 -5.55
N VAL A 45 -20.17 -7.52 -6.76
CA VAL A 45 -19.37 -8.62 -7.30
C VAL A 45 -18.00 -8.06 -7.65
N VAL A 46 -16.98 -8.50 -6.93
CA VAL A 46 -15.59 -8.13 -7.19
C VAL A 46 -14.91 -9.24 -7.97
N ARG A 47 -14.30 -8.87 -9.09
CA ARG A 47 -13.36 -9.68 -9.86
C ARG A 47 -12.02 -8.94 -9.91
N PRO A 48 -10.90 -9.63 -10.17
CA PRO A 48 -9.61 -8.96 -10.28
C PRO A 48 -9.64 -7.74 -11.21
N GLU A 49 -10.28 -7.89 -12.36
CA GLU A 49 -10.38 -6.89 -13.42
C GLU A 49 -11.41 -5.78 -13.16
N ALA A 50 -12.45 -6.02 -12.36
CA ALA A 50 -13.55 -5.07 -12.20
C ALA A 50 -14.38 -5.27 -10.93
N THR A 51 -15.01 -4.20 -10.47
CA THR A 51 -16.03 -4.22 -9.41
C THR A 51 -17.39 -3.92 -10.02
N THR A 52 -18.39 -4.77 -9.78
CA THR A 52 -19.77 -4.55 -10.24
C THR A 52 -20.70 -4.27 -9.08
N LEU A 53 -21.39 -3.13 -9.10
CA LEU A 53 -22.48 -2.79 -8.20
C LEU A 53 -23.82 -3.07 -8.89
N VAL A 54 -24.74 -3.77 -8.23
CA VAL A 54 -26.04 -4.15 -8.81
C VAL A 54 -27.17 -3.41 -8.11
N TYR A 55 -27.83 -2.51 -8.82
CA TYR A 55 -29.02 -1.79 -8.38
C TYR A 55 -30.28 -2.52 -8.86
N ALA A 56 -31.16 -2.86 -7.93
CA ALA A 56 -32.36 -3.65 -8.22
C ALA A 56 -33.63 -2.93 -7.78
N HIS A 57 -34.55 -2.74 -8.73
CA HIS A 57 -35.88 -2.18 -8.49
C HIS A 57 -36.94 -3.05 -9.20
N ALA A 58 -38.21 -2.97 -8.79
CA ALA A 58 -39.28 -3.79 -9.37
C ALA A 58 -39.45 -3.62 -10.89
N ALA A 59 -39.00 -2.48 -11.44
CA ALA A 59 -39.14 -2.12 -12.85
C ALA A 59 -37.82 -2.09 -13.63
N PHE A 60 -36.66 -2.18 -12.96
CA PHE A 60 -35.37 -2.13 -13.63
C PHE A 60 -34.24 -2.79 -12.84
N THR A 61 -33.16 -3.12 -13.54
CA THR A 61 -31.88 -3.51 -12.98
C THR A 61 -30.78 -2.73 -13.69
N VAL A 62 -29.86 -2.16 -12.93
CA VAL A 62 -28.65 -1.51 -13.45
C VAL A 62 -27.45 -2.20 -12.83
N ARG A 63 -26.52 -2.68 -13.66
CA ARG A 63 -25.22 -3.16 -13.20
C ARG A 63 -24.18 -2.13 -13.60
N GLU A 64 -23.56 -1.52 -12.60
CA GLU A 64 -22.46 -0.58 -12.74
C GLU A 64 -21.15 -1.35 -12.64
N ILE A 65 -20.47 -1.53 -13.77
CA ILE A 65 -19.22 -2.27 -13.87
C ILE A 65 -18.08 -1.25 -13.93
N VAL A 66 -17.32 -1.15 -12.85
CA VAL A 66 -16.20 -0.22 -12.69
C VAL A 66 -14.89 -0.94 -12.92
N PHE A 67 -14.07 -0.44 -13.84
CA PHE A 67 -12.69 -0.90 -14.01
C PHE A 67 -11.71 0.22 -14.35
N ALA A 68 -10.45 -0.02 -14.01
CA ALA A 68 -9.32 0.82 -14.43
C ALA A 68 -8.49 0.00 -15.44
N PRO A 69 -8.31 0.48 -16.68
CA PRO A 69 -7.39 -0.16 -17.62
C PRO A 69 -5.97 -0.21 -17.05
N ILE A 70 -5.25 -1.32 -17.27
CA ILE A 70 -3.89 -1.51 -16.76
C ILE A 70 -2.84 -0.63 -17.48
N ASP A 71 -3.16 -0.12 -18.66
CA ASP A 71 -2.22 0.53 -19.58
C ASP A 71 -2.66 1.93 -20.06
N GLU A 72 -3.80 2.43 -19.60
CA GLU A 72 -4.29 3.77 -19.93
C GLU A 72 -4.65 4.55 -18.65
N PRO A 73 -4.32 5.86 -18.56
CA PRO A 73 -4.58 6.67 -17.38
C PRO A 73 -6.04 7.14 -17.35
N GLY A 74 -6.94 6.27 -16.93
CA GLY A 74 -8.35 6.59 -16.76
C GLY A 74 -9.18 5.54 -16.02
N LEU A 75 -10.46 5.83 -15.85
CA LEU A 75 -11.46 4.96 -15.24
C LEU A 75 -12.62 4.81 -16.21
N VAL A 76 -13.19 3.62 -16.27
CA VAL A 76 -14.35 3.31 -17.09
C VAL A 76 -15.43 2.69 -16.20
N ILE A 77 -16.63 3.24 -16.30
CA ILE A 77 -17.85 2.71 -15.70
C ILE A 77 -18.77 2.31 -16.84
N LEU A 78 -19.20 1.05 -16.86
CA LEU A 78 -20.15 0.54 -17.84
C LEU A 78 -21.47 0.24 -17.15
N LEU A 79 -22.56 0.77 -17.70
CA LEU A 79 -23.90 0.49 -17.21
C LEU A 79 -24.57 -0.53 -18.12
N ASP A 80 -24.85 -1.73 -17.58
CA ASP A 80 -25.75 -2.72 -18.18
C ASP A 80 -27.15 -2.50 -17.60
N VAL A 81 -28.07 -2.03 -18.44
CA VAL A 81 -29.36 -1.51 -18.01
C VAL A 81 -30.50 -2.33 -18.60
N ARG A 82 -31.36 -2.84 -17.72
CA ARG A 82 -32.61 -3.52 -18.09
C ARG A 82 -33.75 -2.78 -17.43
N SER A 83 -34.68 -2.24 -18.21
CA SER A 83 -35.83 -1.50 -17.69
C SER A 83 -37.09 -1.84 -18.47
N VAL A 84 -38.26 -1.79 -17.82
CA VAL A 84 -39.57 -1.95 -18.48
C VAL A 84 -40.13 -0.65 -19.03
N LEU A 85 -39.64 0.51 -18.57
CA LEU A 85 -40.01 1.85 -19.02
C LEU A 85 -38.75 2.66 -19.33
N PRO A 86 -38.83 3.74 -20.14
CA PRO A 86 -37.70 4.65 -20.31
C PRO A 86 -37.15 5.10 -18.95
N LEU A 87 -35.82 5.05 -18.83
CA LEU A 87 -35.11 5.30 -17.59
C LEU A 87 -34.17 6.49 -17.80
N THR A 88 -34.31 7.51 -16.95
CA THR A 88 -33.29 8.55 -16.80
C THR A 88 -32.30 8.07 -15.74
N ILE A 89 -31.02 7.96 -16.12
CA ILE A 89 -29.92 7.72 -15.18
C ILE A 89 -29.22 9.05 -14.94
N THR A 90 -29.18 9.50 -13.70
CA THR A 90 -28.48 10.72 -13.30
C THR A 90 -27.15 10.33 -12.68
N THR A 91 -26.06 10.90 -13.19
CA THR A 91 -24.75 10.83 -12.53
C THR A 91 -24.48 12.18 -11.88
N ALA A 92 -24.27 12.17 -10.56
CA ALA A 92 -23.91 13.36 -9.80
C ALA A 92 -22.47 13.27 -9.31
N PHE A 93 -21.73 14.39 -9.33
CA PHE A 93 -20.34 14.47 -8.88
C PHE A 93 -19.96 15.90 -8.48
N ARG A 94 -18.84 16.07 -7.77
CA ARG A 94 -18.21 17.39 -7.56
C ARG A 94 -16.84 17.43 -8.22
N PRO A 95 -16.55 18.43 -9.08
CA PRO A 95 -15.24 18.56 -9.70
C PRO A 95 -14.18 18.96 -8.66
N ARG A 96 -12.99 18.34 -8.72
CA ARG A 96 -11.89 18.63 -7.79
C ARG A 96 -10.63 19.11 -8.49
N LEU A 97 -10.10 18.34 -9.45
CA LEU A 97 -8.77 18.54 -10.05
C LEU A 97 -7.69 18.83 -9.00
N ARG A 98 -7.70 18.08 -7.90
CA ARG A 98 -6.75 18.24 -6.79
C ARG A 98 -5.56 17.33 -7.00
N LEU A 99 -4.36 17.89 -6.93
CA LEU A 99 -3.14 17.10 -6.87
C LEU A 99 -3.10 16.32 -5.56
N MET A 100 -2.58 15.10 -5.61
CA MET A 100 -2.33 14.34 -4.40
C MET A 100 -1.37 15.12 -3.50
N TRP A 101 -1.64 15.12 -2.20
CA TRP A 101 -0.83 15.80 -1.20
C TRP A 101 0.67 15.44 -1.40
N PRO A 102 1.63 16.37 -1.18
CA PRO A 102 1.48 17.72 -0.63
C PRO A 102 1.43 18.85 -1.65
N ALA A 103 1.39 18.56 -2.95
CA ALA A 103 1.18 19.63 -3.92
C ALA A 103 -0.24 20.17 -3.81
N THR A 104 -0.39 21.46 -4.12
CA THR A 104 -1.70 22.13 -4.14
C THR A 104 -2.07 22.46 -5.58
N SER A 105 -3.36 22.39 -5.87
CA SER A 105 -3.92 22.84 -7.14
C SER A 105 -4.47 24.25 -7.02
N MET A 106 -4.52 24.95 -8.15
CA MET A 106 -5.32 26.17 -8.27
C MET A 106 -6.82 25.84 -8.24
N THR A 107 -7.65 26.87 -8.11
CA THR A 107 -9.10 26.75 -8.30
C THR A 107 -9.37 26.14 -9.68
N SER A 108 -10.19 25.10 -9.72
CA SER A 108 -10.58 24.46 -10.97
C SER A 108 -11.73 25.21 -11.62
N ASN A 109 -11.69 25.22 -12.95
CA ASN A 109 -12.75 25.71 -13.83
C ASN A 109 -13.48 24.49 -14.42
N LEU A 110 -14.81 24.57 -14.46
CA LEU A 110 -15.66 23.56 -15.08
C LEU A 110 -16.27 24.10 -16.38
N SER A 111 -16.28 23.28 -17.43
CA SER A 111 -17.01 23.59 -18.66
C SER A 111 -17.61 22.34 -19.27
N TRP A 112 -18.83 22.44 -19.79
CA TRP A 112 -19.48 21.39 -20.57
C TRP A 112 -19.19 21.55 -22.05
N ASP A 113 -18.77 20.47 -22.71
CA ASP A 113 -18.64 20.38 -24.16
C ASP A 113 -19.78 19.51 -24.71
N GLY A 114 -20.75 20.16 -25.35
CA GLY A 114 -21.92 19.48 -25.92
C GLY A 114 -21.61 18.61 -27.14
N ALA A 115 -20.47 18.81 -27.83
CA ALA A 115 -20.06 17.93 -28.93
C ALA A 115 -19.37 16.66 -28.41
N ALA A 116 -18.59 16.79 -27.34
CA ALA A 116 -17.94 15.65 -26.68
C ALA A 116 -18.83 14.92 -25.67
N HIS A 117 -19.97 15.51 -25.30
CA HIS A 117 -20.85 15.06 -24.21
C HIS A 117 -20.07 14.82 -22.90
N ALA A 118 -19.20 15.77 -22.56
CA ALA A 118 -18.29 15.65 -21.43
C ALA A 118 -18.04 16.99 -20.74
N TYR A 119 -17.78 16.91 -19.43
CA TYR A 119 -17.21 18.00 -18.66
C TYR A 119 -15.70 18.01 -18.79
N TYR A 120 -15.14 19.20 -18.98
CA TYR A 120 -13.73 19.50 -18.82
C TYR A 120 -13.52 20.21 -17.49
N ILE A 121 -12.61 19.68 -16.70
CA ILE A 121 -12.18 20.26 -15.43
C ILE A 121 -10.73 20.70 -15.62
N THR A 122 -10.48 22.01 -15.62
CA THR A 122 -9.16 22.58 -15.95
C THR A 122 -8.71 23.56 -14.87
N GLU A 123 -7.48 24.04 -14.95
CA GLU A 123 -6.99 25.15 -14.13
C GLU A 123 -6.30 26.22 -15.00
N GLU A 124 -6.04 27.40 -14.43
CA GLU A 124 -5.62 28.61 -15.16
C GLU A 124 -4.28 28.48 -15.91
N THR A 125 -3.35 27.64 -15.45
CA THR A 125 -2.10 27.40 -16.18
C THR A 125 -2.28 26.50 -17.41
N GLY A 126 -3.43 25.83 -17.52
CA GLY A 126 -3.75 24.90 -18.60
C GLY A 126 -2.93 23.61 -18.59
N ARG A 127 -2.16 23.35 -17.53
CA ARG A 127 -1.29 22.18 -17.39
C ARG A 127 -2.05 20.95 -16.95
N PHE A 128 -2.97 21.10 -16.00
CA PHE A 128 -3.75 20.00 -15.46
C PHE A 128 -5.15 20.02 -16.04
N ALA A 129 -5.61 18.88 -16.52
CA ALA A 129 -6.96 18.74 -17.05
C ALA A 129 -7.53 17.36 -16.77
N GLY A 130 -8.80 17.34 -16.38
CA GLY A 130 -9.65 16.15 -16.29
C GLY A 130 -10.79 16.22 -17.32
N VAL A 131 -11.24 15.06 -17.76
CA VAL A 131 -12.43 14.89 -18.59
C VAL A 131 -13.31 13.84 -17.94
N LEU A 132 -14.59 14.15 -17.76
CA LEU A 132 -15.60 13.22 -17.24
C LEU A 132 -16.83 13.32 -18.12
N GLY A 133 -17.22 12.22 -18.76
CA GLY A 133 -18.34 12.26 -19.71
C GLY A 133 -18.87 10.90 -20.11
N CYS A 134 -19.95 10.95 -20.89
CA CYS A 134 -20.60 9.80 -21.49
C CYS A 134 -21.17 10.25 -22.85
N PRO A 135 -21.00 9.49 -23.95
CA PRO A 135 -21.52 9.86 -25.26
C PRO A 135 -23.04 10.09 -25.33
N LEU A 136 -23.80 9.57 -24.36
CA LEU A 136 -25.26 9.73 -24.25
C LEU A 136 -25.66 10.80 -23.22
N ALA A 137 -24.69 11.50 -22.61
CA ALA A 137 -24.96 12.45 -21.54
C ALA A 137 -25.51 13.78 -22.04
N ARG A 138 -26.39 14.36 -21.23
CA ARG A 138 -26.84 15.75 -21.34
C ARG A 138 -26.69 16.44 -20.00
N ASP A 139 -26.04 17.61 -20.01
CA ASP A 139 -25.90 18.47 -18.84
C ASP A 139 -27.27 18.93 -18.31
N VAL A 140 -27.43 18.86 -16.98
CA VAL A 140 -28.59 19.38 -16.25
C VAL A 140 -28.16 20.15 -14.99
N SER A 141 -26.88 20.52 -14.89
CA SER A 141 -26.37 21.35 -13.80
C SER A 141 -27.03 22.73 -13.76
N VAL A 142 -27.10 23.32 -12.57
CA VAL A 142 -27.64 24.68 -12.37
C VAL A 142 -26.62 25.70 -12.87
N MET A 143 -27.07 26.64 -13.72
CA MET A 143 -26.24 27.71 -14.28
C MET A 143 -26.59 29.06 -13.65
N PRO A 144 -25.62 29.98 -13.43
CA PRO A 144 -24.20 29.86 -13.81
C PRO A 144 -23.39 29.03 -12.81
N TYR A 145 -22.39 28.28 -13.29
CA TYR A 145 -21.44 27.53 -12.45
C TYR A 145 -20.77 28.37 -11.35
N GLN A 146 -20.79 29.70 -11.49
CA GLN A 146 -20.24 30.69 -10.55
C GLN A 146 -21.16 31.00 -9.35
N GLU A 147 -22.47 30.73 -9.46
CA GLU A 147 -23.48 30.96 -8.41
C GLU A 147 -23.90 29.65 -7.71
N GLU A 148 -23.11 28.57 -7.83
CA GLU A 148 -23.43 27.29 -7.20
C GLU A 148 -23.74 27.46 -5.70
N PRO A 149 -24.93 27.04 -5.23
CA PRO A 149 -25.13 26.78 -3.82
C PRO A 149 -24.04 25.81 -3.37
N ARG A 150 -23.35 26.15 -2.28
CA ARG A 150 -22.15 25.45 -1.75
C ARG A 150 -22.23 23.92 -1.72
N ASP A 151 -23.44 23.35 -1.76
CA ASP A 151 -23.75 21.94 -1.53
C ASP A 151 -24.44 21.22 -2.73
N LEU A 152 -24.67 21.89 -3.87
CA LEU A 152 -25.33 21.26 -5.04
C LEU A 152 -24.31 20.61 -5.99
N PRO A 153 -24.32 19.27 -6.18
CA PRO A 153 -23.38 18.61 -7.08
C PRO A 153 -23.72 18.87 -8.55
N ASN A 154 -22.70 18.76 -9.41
CA ASN A 154 -22.86 18.78 -10.86
C ASN A 154 -23.52 17.49 -11.34
N ARG A 155 -24.36 17.59 -12.38
CA ARG A 155 -25.19 16.48 -12.84
C ARG A 155 -25.31 16.44 -14.36
N PHE A 156 -25.11 15.26 -14.91
CA PHE A 156 -25.60 14.93 -16.23
C PHE A 156 -26.59 13.78 -16.17
N VAL A 157 -27.47 13.73 -17.15
CA VAL A 157 -28.43 12.64 -17.32
C VAL A 157 -28.18 11.87 -18.60
N ILE A 158 -28.54 10.60 -18.56
CA ILE A 158 -28.58 9.71 -19.70
C ILE A 158 -30.05 9.32 -19.86
N ASP A 159 -30.69 9.83 -20.91
CA ASP A 159 -32.08 9.54 -21.24
C ASP A 159 -32.10 8.58 -22.44
N ALA A 160 -32.56 7.35 -22.23
CA ALA A 160 -32.67 6.38 -23.30
C ALA A 160 -33.88 5.46 -23.13
N PRO A 161 -34.54 5.06 -24.24
CA PRO A 161 -35.64 4.11 -24.17
C PRO A 161 -35.12 2.69 -23.86
N PRO A 162 -35.98 1.78 -23.36
CA PRO A 162 -35.58 0.43 -22.96
C PRO A 162 -34.80 -0.34 -24.01
N GLU A 163 -35.15 -0.20 -25.29
CA GLU A 163 -34.53 -0.93 -26.39
C GLU A 163 -33.06 -0.49 -26.58
N THR A 164 -32.78 0.81 -26.47
CA THR A 164 -31.41 1.35 -26.56
C THR A 164 -30.56 0.89 -25.39
N LEU A 165 -31.10 0.99 -24.17
CA LEU A 165 -30.42 0.57 -22.93
C LEU A 165 -30.15 -0.94 -22.90
N ALA A 166 -31.01 -1.73 -23.53
CA ALA A 166 -30.88 -3.18 -23.60
C ALA A 166 -29.89 -3.68 -24.67
N ALA A 167 -29.56 -2.83 -25.66
CA ALA A 167 -28.75 -3.20 -26.82
C ALA A 167 -27.25 -3.08 -26.56
N GLU A 168 -26.82 -2.07 -25.78
CA GLU A 168 -25.41 -1.74 -25.57
C GLU A 168 -25.13 -1.32 -24.13
N LEU A 169 -23.87 -1.46 -23.70
CA LEU A 169 -23.42 -0.93 -22.42
C LEU A 169 -23.20 0.58 -22.53
N VAL A 170 -23.70 1.34 -21.55
CA VAL A 170 -23.52 2.79 -21.53
C VAL A 170 -22.23 3.15 -20.81
N PRO A 171 -21.25 3.81 -21.47
CA PRO A 171 -19.97 4.11 -20.84
C PRO A 171 -19.96 5.51 -20.20
N ILE A 172 -19.49 5.60 -18.95
CA ILE A 172 -19.03 6.82 -18.31
C ILE A 172 -17.51 6.70 -18.18
N VAL A 173 -16.77 7.66 -18.73
CA VAL A 173 -15.31 7.65 -18.79
C VAL A 173 -14.75 8.85 -18.04
N ILE A 174 -13.75 8.59 -17.21
CA ILE A 174 -12.98 9.60 -16.50
C ILE A 174 -11.52 9.48 -16.93
N ALA A 175 -10.96 10.55 -17.48
CA ALA A 175 -9.57 10.62 -17.91
C ALA A 175 -8.92 11.89 -17.39
N ALA A 176 -7.59 11.92 -17.33
CA ALA A 176 -6.86 13.12 -16.98
C ALA A 176 -5.49 13.19 -17.66
N SER A 177 -4.90 14.38 -17.65
CA SER A 177 -3.55 14.61 -18.12
C SER A 177 -2.86 15.74 -17.36
N VAL A 178 -1.55 15.59 -17.22
CA VAL A 178 -0.62 16.63 -16.73
C VAL A 178 -0.01 17.46 -17.87
N GLU A 179 -0.48 17.24 -19.09
CA GLU A 179 -0.07 17.92 -20.34
C GLU A 179 -1.23 18.74 -20.95
N GLY A 180 -2.23 19.08 -20.14
CA GLY A 180 -3.34 19.94 -20.50
C GLY A 180 -4.53 19.27 -21.18
N ARG A 181 -5.49 20.11 -21.57
CA ARG A 181 -6.84 19.72 -22.00
C ARG A 181 -6.85 18.78 -23.20
N ASP A 182 -6.06 19.06 -24.23
CA ASP A 182 -6.06 18.26 -25.46
C ASP A 182 -5.51 16.85 -25.22
N ALA A 183 -4.51 16.72 -24.34
CA ALA A 183 -3.98 15.43 -23.95
C ALA A 183 -5.02 14.61 -23.16
N ALA A 184 -5.71 15.25 -22.21
CA ALA A 184 -6.79 14.61 -21.46
C ALA A 184 -7.93 14.15 -22.39
N LYS A 185 -8.28 14.98 -23.40
CA LYS A 185 -9.25 14.62 -24.43
C LYS A 185 -8.81 13.41 -25.26
N ARG A 186 -7.55 13.38 -25.73
CA ARG A 186 -7.04 12.24 -26.52
C ARG A 186 -7.12 10.93 -25.73
N THR A 187 -6.82 10.96 -24.43
CA THR A 187 -6.99 9.79 -23.56
C THR A 187 -8.47 9.40 -23.44
N TYR A 188 -9.36 10.35 -23.17
CA TYR A 188 -10.81 10.11 -23.12
C TYR A 188 -11.35 9.47 -24.41
N ASP A 189 -11.01 10.02 -25.57
CA ASP A 189 -11.44 9.52 -26.88
C ASP A 189 -10.91 8.09 -27.13
N ARG A 190 -9.64 7.82 -26.76
CA ARG A 190 -9.02 6.49 -26.92
C ARG A 190 -9.64 5.45 -26.00
N LEU A 191 -9.94 5.81 -24.75
CA LEU A 191 -10.66 4.97 -23.80
C LEU A 191 -12.01 4.55 -24.38
N LEU A 192 -12.83 5.51 -24.81
CA LEU A 192 -14.13 5.25 -25.42
C LEU A 192 -14.04 4.33 -26.65
N ALA A 193 -13.07 4.58 -27.54
CA ALA A 193 -12.91 3.79 -28.76
C ALA A 193 -12.43 2.35 -28.51
N SER A 194 -11.88 2.06 -27.32
CA SER A 194 -11.14 0.82 -27.06
C SER A 194 -11.66 0.02 -25.86
N ILE A 195 -12.81 0.38 -25.28
CA ILE A 195 -13.34 -0.25 -24.05
C ILE A 195 -13.31 -1.78 -24.09
N PRO A 196 -13.85 -2.48 -25.14
CA PRO A 196 -13.85 -3.94 -25.14
C PRO A 196 -12.44 -4.54 -25.11
N THR A 197 -11.51 -3.94 -25.85
CA THR A 197 -10.10 -4.37 -25.91
C THR A 197 -9.39 -4.10 -24.58
N LEU A 198 -9.62 -2.94 -23.97
CA LEU A 198 -9.03 -2.58 -22.68
C LEU A 198 -9.52 -3.52 -21.57
N TYR A 199 -10.82 -3.79 -21.52
CA TYR A 199 -11.39 -4.74 -20.56
C TYR A 199 -10.83 -6.15 -20.75
N ALA A 200 -10.79 -6.64 -22.00
CA ALA A 200 -10.23 -7.96 -22.31
C ALA A 200 -8.75 -8.05 -21.88
N ARG A 201 -7.94 -7.03 -22.16
CA ARG A 201 -6.53 -6.99 -21.74
C ARG A 201 -6.35 -6.94 -20.22
N THR A 202 -7.19 -6.17 -19.51
CA THR A 202 -7.19 -6.16 -18.04
C THR A 202 -7.56 -7.54 -17.49
N SER A 203 -8.57 -8.20 -18.06
CA SER A 203 -8.93 -9.57 -17.69
C SER A 203 -7.79 -10.56 -17.95
N ASP A 204 -7.21 -10.53 -19.16
CA ASP A 204 -6.10 -11.40 -19.57
C ASP A 204 -4.87 -11.23 -18.68
N HIS A 205 -4.60 -10.01 -18.19
CA HIS A 205 -3.51 -9.73 -17.26
C HIS A 205 -3.68 -10.48 -15.95
N TYR A 206 -4.84 -10.41 -15.31
CA TYR A 206 -5.08 -11.13 -14.05
C TYR A 206 -5.15 -12.65 -14.25
N ASP A 207 -5.65 -13.08 -15.40
CA ASP A 207 -5.62 -14.47 -15.83
C ASP A 207 -4.18 -15.00 -15.96
N ARG A 208 -3.29 -14.21 -16.56
CA ARG A 208 -1.86 -14.51 -16.64
C ARG A 208 -1.19 -14.45 -15.27
N LEU A 209 -1.53 -13.48 -14.42
CA LEU A 209 -1.04 -13.42 -13.05
C LEU A 209 -1.30 -14.75 -12.32
N VAL A 210 -2.49 -15.33 -12.45
CA VAL A 210 -2.80 -16.63 -11.82
C VAL A 210 -2.02 -17.78 -12.47
N ARG A 211 -1.85 -17.80 -13.79
CA ARG A 211 -1.23 -18.91 -14.54
C ARG A 211 0.30 -18.90 -14.56
N GLU A 212 0.92 -17.72 -14.53
CA GLU A 212 2.35 -17.51 -14.76
C GLU A 212 3.14 -17.27 -13.45
N THR A 213 2.44 -17.09 -12.32
CA THR A 213 3.05 -17.04 -10.99
C THR A 213 2.69 -18.28 -10.17
N VAL A 214 3.33 -18.46 -9.01
CA VAL A 214 3.07 -19.58 -8.10
C VAL A 214 1.59 -19.69 -7.77
N GLY A 215 1.03 -20.87 -7.92
CA GLY A 215 -0.31 -21.25 -7.46
C GLY A 215 -0.23 -22.21 -6.28
N VAL A 216 -1.19 -22.13 -5.37
CA VAL A 216 -1.30 -23.03 -4.21
C VAL A 216 -2.60 -23.80 -4.31
N THR A 217 -2.54 -25.12 -4.10
CA THR A 217 -3.71 -25.99 -4.01
C THR A 217 -3.60 -26.87 -2.77
N THR A 218 -4.51 -26.65 -1.84
CA THR A 218 -4.65 -27.40 -0.59
C THR A 218 -6.08 -27.92 -0.44
N PRO A 219 -6.34 -28.86 0.50
CA PRO A 219 -7.70 -29.25 0.87
C PRO A 219 -8.55 -28.10 1.43
N ASP A 220 -7.94 -26.99 1.85
CA ASP A 220 -8.62 -25.79 2.31
C ASP A 220 -8.82 -24.81 1.14
N ALA A 221 -10.04 -24.77 0.62
CA ALA A 221 -10.39 -23.87 -0.48
C ALA A 221 -10.26 -22.39 -0.08
N SER A 222 -10.51 -22.05 1.18
CA SER A 222 -10.42 -20.68 1.67
C SER A 222 -8.97 -20.18 1.65
N LEU A 223 -8.00 -21.03 2.01
CA LEU A 223 -6.58 -20.69 1.89
C LEU A 223 -6.17 -20.48 0.43
N ASN A 224 -6.60 -21.37 -0.47
CA ASN A 224 -6.28 -21.26 -1.90
C ASN A 224 -6.79 -19.94 -2.50
N THR A 225 -8.04 -19.59 -2.17
CA THR A 225 -8.68 -18.35 -2.63
C THR A 225 -8.06 -17.10 -2.00
N ALA A 226 -7.76 -17.11 -0.70
CA ALA A 226 -7.07 -16.00 -0.03
C ALA A 226 -5.69 -15.73 -0.64
N PHE A 227 -4.93 -16.80 -0.92
CA PHE A 227 -3.63 -16.68 -1.59
C PHE A 227 -3.77 -16.07 -2.99
N ALA A 228 -4.73 -16.52 -3.79
CA ALA A 228 -4.96 -15.94 -5.12
C ALA A 228 -5.32 -14.44 -5.06
N TRP A 229 -6.17 -14.04 -4.12
CA TRP A 229 -6.53 -12.62 -3.92
C TRP A 229 -5.39 -11.77 -3.39
N ALA A 230 -4.51 -12.33 -2.55
CA ALA A 230 -3.31 -11.62 -2.09
C ALA A 230 -2.41 -11.21 -3.27
N LYS A 231 -2.22 -12.10 -4.26
CA LYS A 231 -1.46 -11.78 -5.48
C LYS A 231 -2.10 -10.64 -6.27
N VAL A 232 -3.43 -10.68 -6.44
CA VAL A 232 -4.19 -9.61 -7.10
C VAL A 232 -4.03 -8.28 -6.35
N GLY A 233 -4.03 -8.30 -5.03
CA GLY A 233 -3.81 -7.12 -4.19
C GLY A 233 -2.42 -6.51 -4.38
N ILE A 234 -1.38 -7.35 -4.39
CA ILE A 234 0.02 -6.94 -4.65
C ILE A 234 0.17 -6.33 -6.05
N ASP A 235 -0.37 -7.00 -7.07
CA ASP A 235 -0.32 -6.54 -8.46
C ASP A 235 -0.99 -5.16 -8.63
N LYS A 236 -2.14 -4.94 -7.98
CA LYS A 236 -2.80 -3.62 -7.94
C LYS A 236 -1.99 -2.54 -7.22
N GLY A 237 -1.04 -2.93 -6.37
CA GLY A 237 -0.10 -2.02 -5.71
C GLY A 237 0.97 -1.46 -6.64
N LEU A 238 1.14 -2.00 -7.86
CA LEU A 238 2.05 -1.45 -8.86
C LEU A 238 1.37 -0.33 -9.64
N ALA A 239 1.84 0.90 -9.48
CA ALA A 239 1.22 2.07 -10.12
C ALA A 239 2.24 2.87 -10.93
N THR A 240 1.75 3.47 -12.03
CA THR A 240 2.54 4.34 -12.89
C THR A 240 2.15 5.80 -12.67
N ASN A 241 3.13 6.59 -12.27
CA ASN A 241 3.04 8.05 -12.23
C ASN A 241 3.71 8.64 -13.48
N PRO A 242 3.07 9.58 -14.20
CA PRO A 242 3.59 10.11 -15.46
C PRO A 242 4.93 10.86 -15.32
N SER A 243 5.23 11.40 -14.14
CA SER A 243 6.48 12.12 -13.88
C SER A 243 7.52 11.30 -13.11
N LEU A 244 7.08 10.36 -12.27
CA LEU A 244 7.97 9.63 -11.36
C LEU A 244 8.37 8.26 -11.91
N GLY A 245 7.52 7.61 -12.71
CA GLY A 245 7.70 6.25 -13.20
C GLY A 245 6.78 5.23 -12.52
N THR A 246 7.09 3.95 -12.68
CA THR A 246 6.30 2.83 -12.15
C THR A 246 6.96 2.26 -10.90
N GLY A 247 6.20 2.08 -9.82
CA GLY A 247 6.71 1.56 -8.55
C GLY A 247 5.59 1.00 -7.67
N LEU A 248 5.97 0.39 -6.54
CA LEU A 248 5.02 -0.20 -5.60
C LEU A 248 4.53 0.84 -4.59
N LEU A 249 3.22 0.80 -4.34
CA LEU A 249 2.54 1.60 -3.34
C LEU A 249 2.40 0.84 -2.02
N ALA A 250 2.24 1.56 -0.90
CA ALA A 250 2.00 0.92 0.40
C ALA A 250 0.54 0.47 0.59
N GLY A 251 -0.44 1.14 -0.03
CA GLY A 251 -1.82 0.68 -0.03
C GLY A 251 -2.85 1.78 -0.30
N PHE A 252 -4.09 1.40 -0.53
CA PHE A 252 -5.17 2.32 -0.89
C PHE A 252 -6.16 2.55 0.25
N ARG A 253 -6.68 3.78 0.35
CA ARG A 253 -7.88 4.14 1.14
C ARG A 253 -8.54 5.36 0.50
N THR A 254 -9.79 5.65 0.85
CA THR A 254 -10.42 6.94 0.55
C THR A 254 -9.63 8.09 1.17
N ALA A 255 -9.53 9.22 0.47
CA ALA A 255 -8.79 10.39 0.91
C ALA A 255 -9.52 11.16 2.03
N GLY A 256 -10.85 11.07 2.09
CA GLY A 256 -11.65 11.74 3.11
C GLY A 256 -11.54 13.26 3.00
N GLU A 257 -11.23 13.95 4.10
CA GLU A 257 -10.97 15.40 4.09
C GLU A 257 -9.53 15.75 3.69
N SER A 258 -8.67 14.75 3.48
CA SER A 258 -7.29 14.95 2.99
C SER A 258 -7.22 14.78 1.48
N GLU A 259 -6.17 15.27 0.84
CA GLU A 259 -5.82 14.95 -0.55
C GLU A 259 -4.87 13.73 -0.64
N ARG A 260 -5.00 12.79 0.30
CA ARG A 260 -4.13 11.60 0.40
C ARG A 260 -4.99 10.32 0.45
N PRO A 261 -5.18 9.59 -0.67
CA PRO A 261 -5.97 8.36 -0.70
C PRO A 261 -5.22 7.21 0.01
N GLY A 262 -5.26 7.23 1.35
CA GLY A 262 -4.53 6.31 2.20
C GLY A 262 -3.02 6.46 2.06
N TYR A 263 -2.33 5.34 1.79
CA TYR A 263 -0.89 5.30 1.60
C TYR A 263 -0.53 5.02 0.14
N ALA A 264 -1.30 5.58 -0.80
CA ALA A 264 -1.18 5.37 -2.24
C ALA A 264 0.03 6.13 -2.87
N TRP A 265 1.12 6.21 -2.12
CA TRP A 265 2.41 6.73 -2.50
C TRP A 265 3.41 5.61 -2.66
N PHE A 266 4.55 5.89 -3.27
CA PHE A 266 5.63 4.92 -3.29
C PHE A 266 6.34 4.91 -1.94
N PHE A 267 6.63 3.72 -1.42
CA PHE A 267 7.27 3.54 -0.11
C PHE A 267 8.49 2.65 -0.26
N GLY A 268 9.61 3.03 0.36
CA GLY A 268 10.83 2.22 0.31
C GLY A 268 10.67 0.89 1.02
N ARG A 269 10.39 0.94 2.33
CA ARG A 269 10.25 -0.25 3.17
C ARG A 269 9.13 -1.18 2.70
N ASP A 270 7.93 -0.66 2.50
CA ASP A 270 6.74 -1.44 2.16
C ASP A 270 6.92 -2.14 0.81
N ALA A 271 7.52 -1.43 -0.17
CA ALA A 271 7.87 -2.02 -1.45
C ALA A 271 8.89 -3.15 -1.30
N MET A 272 9.84 -3.08 -0.36
CA MET A 272 10.82 -4.15 -0.17
C MET A 272 10.22 -5.39 0.49
N TRP A 273 9.31 -5.24 1.47
CA TRP A 273 8.55 -6.40 1.98
C TRP A 273 7.69 -7.03 0.89
N THR A 274 7.04 -6.21 0.08
CA THR A 274 6.26 -6.66 -1.07
C THR A 274 7.14 -7.32 -2.13
N ALA A 275 8.36 -6.81 -2.37
CA ALA A 275 9.31 -7.36 -3.32
C ALA A 275 9.78 -8.78 -2.96
N LEU A 276 9.88 -9.10 -1.66
CA LEU A 276 10.15 -10.48 -1.21
C LEU A 276 8.98 -11.40 -1.56
N ALA A 277 7.73 -10.93 -1.43
CA ALA A 277 6.55 -11.70 -1.83
C ALA A 277 6.48 -11.89 -3.36
N THR A 278 6.70 -10.83 -4.15
CA THR A 278 6.69 -10.92 -5.62
C THR A 278 7.82 -11.80 -6.15
N THR A 279 8.97 -11.82 -5.48
CA THR A 279 10.06 -12.75 -5.80
C THR A 279 9.66 -14.19 -5.50
N ALA A 280 9.09 -14.45 -4.32
CA ALA A 280 8.66 -15.78 -3.91
C ALA A 280 7.54 -16.35 -4.79
N GLU A 281 6.64 -15.52 -5.34
CA GLU A 281 5.61 -15.97 -6.28
C GLU A 281 6.10 -16.06 -7.74
N GLY A 282 7.33 -15.66 -8.05
CA GLY A 282 7.91 -15.69 -9.40
C GLY A 282 7.56 -14.47 -10.27
N ALA A 283 6.96 -13.42 -9.72
CA ALA A 283 6.70 -12.14 -10.38
C ALA A 283 7.97 -11.27 -10.45
N PHE A 284 9.04 -11.81 -11.03
CA PHE A 284 10.37 -11.18 -11.10
C PHE A 284 10.37 -9.81 -11.78
N GLU A 285 9.53 -9.60 -12.79
CA GLU A 285 9.36 -8.32 -13.47
C GLU A 285 8.85 -7.21 -12.54
N THR A 286 7.90 -7.54 -11.65
CA THR A 286 7.39 -6.62 -10.63
C THR A 286 8.48 -6.28 -9.62
N THR A 287 9.22 -7.29 -9.13
CA THR A 287 10.37 -7.07 -8.24
C THR A 287 11.40 -6.14 -8.88
N ARG A 288 11.80 -6.42 -10.14
CA ARG A 288 12.80 -5.62 -10.86
C ARG A 288 12.36 -4.17 -11.01
N THR A 289 11.08 -3.95 -11.36
CA THR A 289 10.48 -2.61 -11.46
C THR A 289 10.56 -1.86 -10.13
N ALA A 290 10.19 -2.50 -9.02
CA ALA A 290 10.23 -1.88 -7.69
C ALA A 290 11.65 -1.49 -7.25
N LEU A 291 12.63 -2.39 -7.46
CA LEU A 291 14.04 -2.14 -7.13
C LEU A 291 14.63 -1.01 -7.99
N ALA A 292 14.38 -1.03 -9.30
CA ALA A 292 14.83 0.00 -10.22
C ALA A 292 14.22 1.38 -9.91
N PHE A 293 12.95 1.41 -9.49
CA PHE A 293 12.27 2.63 -9.09
C PHE A 293 12.94 3.28 -7.87
N LEU A 294 13.18 2.52 -6.80
CA LEU A 294 13.83 3.06 -5.60
C LEU A 294 15.27 3.51 -5.87
N ARG A 295 15.99 2.79 -6.73
CA ARG A 295 17.35 3.18 -7.17
C ARG A 295 17.39 4.58 -7.77
N LYS A 296 16.38 4.97 -8.55
CA LYS A 296 16.28 6.31 -9.17
C LYS A 296 16.28 7.44 -8.13
N PHE A 297 15.76 7.18 -6.94
CA PHE A 297 15.61 8.16 -5.87
C PHE A 297 16.55 7.93 -4.69
N GLN A 298 17.54 7.04 -4.83
CA GLN A 298 18.56 6.83 -3.81
C GLN A 298 19.36 8.12 -3.55
N ARG A 299 19.56 8.45 -2.28
CA ARG A 299 20.39 9.60 -1.88
C ARG A 299 21.85 9.33 -2.21
N GLN A 300 22.62 10.40 -2.45
CA GLN A 300 24.03 10.29 -2.86
C GLN A 300 24.91 9.48 -1.90
N ASP A 301 24.60 9.49 -0.60
CA ASP A 301 25.31 8.73 0.44
C ASP A 301 24.84 7.28 0.59
N GLY A 302 23.86 6.84 -0.22
CA GLY A 302 23.38 5.47 -0.27
C GLY A 302 22.00 5.23 0.35
N LYS A 303 21.44 6.20 1.08
CA LYS A 303 20.14 6.04 1.74
C LYS A 303 18.99 5.84 0.75
N ILE A 304 18.12 4.87 1.04
CA ILE A 304 16.89 4.62 0.27
C ILE A 304 15.74 5.43 0.88
N PRO A 305 14.89 6.07 0.06
CA PRO A 305 13.80 6.91 0.55
C PRO A 305 12.75 6.09 1.31
N HIS A 306 12.19 6.69 2.35
CA HIS A 306 11.08 6.15 3.11
C HIS A 306 9.77 6.27 2.32
N GLU A 307 9.43 7.48 1.92
CA GLU A 307 8.18 7.84 1.23
C GLU A 307 8.49 8.73 0.02
N ILE A 308 7.83 8.47 -1.10
CA ILE A 308 7.82 9.34 -2.28
C ILE A 308 6.37 9.64 -2.64
N SER A 309 5.92 10.84 -2.31
CA SER A 309 4.60 11.35 -2.69
C SER A 309 4.38 11.28 -4.21
N GLN A 310 3.14 11.04 -4.63
CA GLN A 310 2.74 11.09 -6.05
C GLN A 310 2.96 12.47 -6.69
N SER A 311 3.09 13.52 -5.88
CA SER A 311 3.38 14.87 -6.33
C SER A 311 4.82 15.30 -6.08
N ALA A 312 5.74 14.35 -5.81
CA ALA A 312 7.13 14.66 -5.49
C ALA A 312 7.88 15.43 -6.59
N SER A 313 7.45 15.35 -7.86
CA SER A 313 8.01 16.12 -8.98
C SER A 313 7.51 17.57 -9.04
N LEU A 314 6.50 17.93 -8.26
CA LEU A 314 5.82 19.24 -8.29
C LEU A 314 6.21 20.13 -7.09
N VAL A 315 6.88 19.57 -6.09
CA VAL A 315 7.31 20.27 -4.88
C VAL A 315 8.75 19.90 -4.53
N ARG A 316 9.35 20.62 -3.58
CA ARG A 316 10.65 20.26 -3.00
C ARG A 316 10.52 19.09 -2.03
N TRP A 317 10.08 17.92 -2.50
CA TRP A 317 9.74 16.78 -1.64
C TRP A 317 10.91 16.33 -0.75
N PHE A 318 12.09 16.12 -1.34
CA PHE A 318 13.23 15.52 -0.65
C PHE A 318 13.97 16.45 0.33
N ASP A 319 13.79 17.77 0.20
CA ASP A 319 14.48 18.78 1.04
C ASP A 319 13.52 19.64 1.87
N GLY A 320 12.23 19.68 1.51
CA GLY A 320 11.22 20.55 2.10
C GLY A 320 10.27 19.83 3.06
N TYR A 321 10.30 18.51 3.11
CA TYR A 321 9.42 17.69 3.94
C TYR A 321 10.22 16.64 4.74
N PRO A 322 9.80 16.31 5.98
CA PRO A 322 10.53 15.37 6.83
C PRO A 322 10.33 13.89 6.46
N TYR A 323 9.35 13.58 5.61
CA TYR A 323 8.87 12.21 5.40
C TYR A 323 9.78 11.36 4.50
N ALA A 324 10.44 11.98 3.52
CA ALA A 324 11.18 11.26 2.47
C ALA A 324 12.30 10.37 3.01
N TRP A 325 12.81 10.65 4.21
CA TRP A 325 13.95 9.97 4.80
C TRP A 325 13.68 9.49 6.23
N ALA A 326 12.42 9.33 6.64
CA ALA A 326 12.09 9.03 8.03
C ALA A 326 12.38 7.58 8.45
N SER A 327 12.52 6.63 7.53
CA SER A 327 12.90 5.24 7.83
C SER A 327 14.41 5.01 7.82
N ALA A 328 14.86 4.16 8.74
CA ALA A 328 16.20 3.59 8.76
C ALA A 328 16.25 2.20 8.07
N ASP A 329 15.15 1.45 8.07
CA ASP A 329 15.11 0.02 7.67
C ASP A 329 14.92 -0.20 6.17
N ALA A 330 14.39 0.79 5.43
CA ALA A 330 14.26 0.73 3.98
C ALA A 330 15.60 0.46 3.27
N THR A 331 16.72 0.97 3.80
CA THR A 331 18.04 0.84 3.18
C THR A 331 18.62 -0.59 3.29
N PRO A 332 18.68 -1.24 4.48
CA PRO A 332 19.05 -2.65 4.54
C PRO A 332 18.03 -3.57 3.85
N LEU A 333 16.73 -3.27 3.90
CA LEU A 333 15.72 -4.05 3.18
C LEU A 333 15.93 -4.02 1.66
N TYR A 334 16.34 -2.88 1.09
CA TYR A 334 16.69 -2.78 -0.33
C TYR A 334 17.81 -3.73 -0.73
N VAL A 335 18.82 -3.87 0.14
CA VAL A 335 19.93 -4.81 -0.07
C VAL A 335 19.44 -6.26 0.03
N ILE A 336 18.61 -6.58 1.03
CA ILE A 336 18.02 -7.91 1.19
C ILE A 336 17.19 -8.30 -0.03
N ALA A 337 16.33 -7.40 -0.53
CA ALA A 337 15.47 -7.66 -1.67
C ALA A 337 16.27 -7.90 -2.98
N HIS A 338 17.39 -7.21 -3.18
CA HIS A 338 18.30 -7.51 -4.30
C HIS A 338 18.93 -8.90 -4.18
N ALA A 339 19.37 -9.28 -2.98
CA ALA A 339 19.95 -10.59 -2.75
C ALA A 339 18.91 -11.72 -2.90
N ASP A 340 17.68 -11.50 -2.42
CA ASP A 340 16.56 -12.42 -2.61
C ASP A 340 16.20 -12.59 -4.09
N TYR A 341 16.06 -11.48 -4.81
CA TYR A 341 15.85 -11.48 -6.26
C TYR A 341 16.95 -12.24 -7.01
N TRP A 342 18.22 -12.00 -6.67
CA TRP A 342 19.36 -12.69 -7.27
C TRP A 342 19.28 -14.21 -7.05
N ARG A 343 19.02 -14.66 -5.82
CA ARG A 343 18.90 -16.09 -5.49
C ARG A 343 17.81 -16.79 -6.29
N ALA A 344 16.68 -16.11 -6.46
CA ALA A 344 15.51 -16.70 -7.13
C ALA A 344 15.61 -16.63 -8.66
N SER A 345 16.13 -15.54 -9.21
CA SER A 345 16.11 -15.28 -10.67
C SER A 345 17.42 -15.63 -11.39
N GLY A 346 18.56 -15.53 -10.70
CA GLY A 346 19.88 -15.61 -11.35
C GLY A 346 20.16 -14.48 -12.35
N ASP A 347 19.43 -13.36 -12.31
CA ASP A 347 19.58 -12.23 -13.23
C ASP A 347 20.85 -11.41 -12.92
N ARG A 348 21.97 -11.90 -13.45
CA ARG A 348 23.30 -11.33 -13.16
C ARG A 348 23.48 -9.96 -13.78
N ALA A 349 22.83 -9.72 -14.92
CA ALA A 349 22.94 -8.46 -15.65
C ALA A 349 22.31 -7.32 -14.84
N PHE A 350 21.11 -7.55 -14.29
CA PHE A 350 20.46 -6.56 -13.42
C PHE A 350 21.27 -6.29 -12.15
N ILE A 351 21.76 -7.35 -11.49
CA ILE A 351 22.57 -7.19 -10.28
C ILE A 351 23.88 -6.44 -10.56
N ALA A 352 24.56 -6.73 -11.68
CA ALA A 352 25.78 -6.03 -12.05
C ALA A 352 25.53 -4.53 -12.31
N ASP A 353 24.41 -4.19 -12.96
CA ASP A 353 23.98 -2.81 -13.18
C ASP A 353 23.61 -2.10 -11.87
N ALA A 354 22.94 -2.80 -10.95
CA ALA A 354 22.55 -2.27 -9.64
C ALA A 354 23.68 -2.25 -8.60
N TRP A 355 24.79 -2.95 -8.84
CA TRP A 355 25.86 -3.16 -7.86
C TRP A 355 26.38 -1.88 -7.17
N PRO A 356 26.66 -0.77 -7.90
CA PRO A 356 27.10 0.47 -7.25
C PRO A 356 26.08 1.02 -6.25
N SER A 357 24.78 0.91 -6.56
CA SER A 357 23.68 1.34 -5.70
C SER A 357 23.55 0.44 -4.47
N ILE A 358 23.64 -0.88 -4.65
CA ILE A 358 23.60 -1.87 -3.55
C ILE A 358 24.76 -1.63 -2.58
N LEU A 359 25.98 -1.46 -3.10
CA LEU A 359 27.16 -1.22 -2.27
C LEU A 359 27.08 0.12 -1.52
N SER A 360 26.52 1.16 -2.15
CA SER A 360 26.29 2.45 -1.50
C SER A 360 25.30 2.32 -0.34
N ALA A 361 24.17 1.64 -0.54
CA ALA A 361 23.18 1.36 0.51
C ALA A 361 23.75 0.55 1.69
N TYR A 362 24.58 -0.45 1.38
CA TYR A 362 25.28 -1.23 2.40
C TYR A 362 26.24 -0.37 3.22
N LYS A 363 27.08 0.44 2.56
CA LYS A 363 28.03 1.34 3.23
C LYS A 363 27.33 2.41 4.06
N PHE A 364 26.22 2.96 3.56
CA PHE A 364 25.38 3.88 4.32
C PHE A 364 24.96 3.26 5.65
N SER A 365 24.38 2.05 5.60
CA SER A 365 23.87 1.35 6.79
C SER A 365 25.01 0.96 7.75
N ALA A 366 26.15 0.51 7.22
CA ALA A 366 27.32 0.19 8.04
C ALA A 366 27.86 1.40 8.82
N ALA A 367 27.74 2.61 8.25
CA ALA A 367 28.23 3.83 8.86
C ALA A 367 27.33 4.38 9.99
N THR A 368 26.18 3.76 10.26
CA THR A 368 25.26 4.21 11.31
C THR A 368 25.55 3.61 12.68
N ASP A 369 26.46 2.64 12.79
CA ASP A 369 27.04 2.20 14.07
C ASP A 369 28.07 3.24 14.54
N THR A 370 27.61 4.30 15.20
CA THR A 370 28.43 5.46 15.56
C THR A 370 29.17 5.29 16.88
N ASP A 371 28.72 4.39 17.75
CA ASP A 371 29.37 4.05 19.01
C ASP A 371 30.28 2.81 18.94
N GLY A 372 30.26 2.08 17.82
CA GLY A 372 31.13 0.93 17.55
C GLY A 372 30.74 -0.32 18.33
N ASN A 373 29.50 -0.42 18.81
CA ASN A 373 29.03 -1.54 19.62
C ASN A 373 28.68 -2.79 18.77
N GLY A 374 28.68 -2.66 17.44
CA GLY A 374 28.38 -3.71 16.48
C GLY A 374 26.91 -3.76 16.05
N LEU A 375 26.09 -2.79 16.45
CA LEU A 375 24.67 -2.67 16.12
C LEU A 375 24.46 -1.38 15.31
N ILE A 376 23.59 -1.43 14.30
CA ILE A 376 23.27 -0.23 13.52
C ILE A 376 22.18 0.59 14.21
N GLU A 377 22.31 1.91 14.14
CA GLU A 377 21.44 2.85 14.85
C GLU A 377 20.31 3.40 13.98
N ASN A 378 19.17 3.64 14.62
CA ASN A 378 18.07 4.46 14.08
C ASN A 378 18.32 5.96 14.34
N THR A 379 19.09 6.29 15.38
CA THR A 379 19.30 7.68 15.81
C THR A 379 19.95 8.50 14.71
N ASN A 380 19.40 9.68 14.42
CA ASN A 380 19.80 10.55 13.30
C ASN A 380 19.63 9.95 11.89
N VAL A 381 19.15 8.71 11.79
CA VAL A 381 18.86 8.03 10.53
C VAL A 381 17.35 8.05 10.28
N GLY A 382 16.53 7.72 11.27
CA GLY A 382 15.09 7.55 11.10
C GLY A 382 14.50 6.64 12.18
N HIS A 383 13.60 5.75 11.79
CA HIS A 383 13.04 4.70 12.63
C HIS A 383 13.02 3.36 11.88
N GLY A 384 13.05 2.23 12.60
CA GLY A 384 12.64 0.96 12.02
C GLY A 384 11.13 0.84 11.99
N TRP A 385 10.59 -0.35 12.27
CA TRP A 385 9.17 -0.62 12.04
C TRP A 385 8.22 0.22 12.92
N VAL A 386 8.59 0.47 14.18
CA VAL A 386 7.75 1.27 15.08
C VAL A 386 7.90 2.75 14.71
N GLU A 387 6.82 3.39 14.25
CA GLU A 387 6.83 4.77 13.73
C GLU A 387 6.18 5.79 14.67
N GLY A 388 5.61 5.32 15.78
CA GLY A 388 4.90 6.17 16.73
C GLY A 388 4.57 5.45 18.03
N GLY A 389 4.00 6.19 18.98
CA GLY A 389 3.56 5.66 20.27
C GLY A 389 4.68 5.43 21.29
N ALA A 390 4.36 4.66 22.33
CA ALA A 390 5.20 4.50 23.53
C ALA A 390 6.62 3.98 23.26
N LEU A 391 6.78 3.15 22.24
CA LEU A 391 8.04 2.51 21.86
C LEU A 391 8.88 3.34 20.87
N TYR A 392 8.34 4.46 20.36
CA TYR A 392 8.98 5.31 19.37
C TYR A 392 9.67 6.55 19.99
N PRO A 393 10.79 7.02 19.43
CA PRO A 393 11.74 6.25 18.61
C PRO A 393 12.58 5.34 19.51
N ALA A 394 13.21 4.33 18.91
CA ALA A 394 14.27 3.54 19.53
C ALA A 394 15.64 4.05 19.06
N HIS A 395 16.68 3.92 19.90
CA HIS A 395 18.06 4.19 19.49
C HIS A 395 18.56 3.13 18.51
N GLU A 396 18.43 1.86 18.92
CA GLU A 396 18.67 0.64 18.14
C GLU A 396 17.61 -0.38 18.57
N GLU A 397 17.17 -1.24 17.66
CA GLU A 397 16.15 -2.27 17.95
C GLU A 397 16.51 -3.62 17.33
N PHE A 398 16.06 -4.71 17.97
CA PHE A 398 16.37 -6.08 17.58
C PHE A 398 15.97 -6.41 16.13
N TYR A 399 14.80 -5.93 15.71
CA TYR A 399 14.32 -6.03 14.33
C TYR A 399 15.34 -5.51 13.31
N MET A 400 15.90 -4.32 13.56
CA MET A 400 16.86 -3.69 12.66
C MET A 400 18.15 -4.51 12.57
N GLN A 401 18.57 -5.14 13.67
CA GLN A 401 19.81 -5.91 13.69
C GLN A 401 19.68 -7.21 12.90
N GLY A 402 18.52 -7.87 12.95
CA GLY A 402 18.24 -9.01 12.07
C GLY A 402 18.26 -8.62 10.60
N LEU A 403 17.68 -7.48 10.23
CA LEU A 403 17.77 -6.95 8.87
C LEU A 403 19.23 -6.68 8.48
N TRP A 404 20.04 -6.10 9.37
CA TRP A 404 21.44 -5.83 9.08
C TRP A 404 22.25 -7.10 8.84
N VAL A 405 22.10 -8.12 9.70
CA VAL A 405 22.75 -9.42 9.50
C VAL A 405 22.34 -10.04 8.16
N ALA A 406 21.05 -9.99 7.81
CA ALA A 406 20.54 -10.48 6.54
C ALA A 406 21.09 -9.70 5.34
N ALA A 407 21.15 -8.37 5.42
CA ALA A 407 21.72 -7.50 4.40
C ALA A 407 23.22 -7.76 4.20
N SER A 408 24.00 -7.88 5.29
CA SER A 408 25.42 -8.21 5.24
C SER A 408 25.68 -9.58 4.61
N ARG A 409 24.86 -10.60 4.94
CA ARG A 409 24.92 -11.91 4.27
C ARG A 409 24.59 -11.81 2.78
N GLY A 410 23.58 -11.02 2.42
CA GLY A 410 23.21 -10.73 1.04
C GLY A 410 24.34 -10.06 0.26
N VAL A 411 24.98 -9.02 0.82
CA VAL A 411 26.12 -8.35 0.18
C VAL A 411 27.30 -9.27 0.04
N ALA A 412 27.58 -10.13 1.01
CA ALA A 412 28.65 -11.11 0.90
C ALA A 412 28.45 -12.06 -0.30
N GLU A 413 27.22 -12.49 -0.53
CA GLU A 413 26.85 -13.33 -1.67
C GLU A 413 26.98 -12.56 -3.00
N LEU A 414 26.38 -11.38 -3.08
CA LEU A 414 26.40 -10.55 -4.29
C LEU A 414 27.82 -10.11 -4.66
N ALA A 415 28.64 -9.72 -3.66
CA ALA A 415 30.04 -9.34 -3.86
C ALA A 415 30.86 -10.51 -4.44
N ALA A 416 30.65 -11.74 -3.96
CA ALA A 416 31.29 -12.92 -4.53
C ALA A 416 30.87 -13.14 -6.00
N ALA A 417 29.58 -12.94 -6.33
CA ALA A 417 29.10 -13.00 -7.73
C ALA A 417 29.70 -11.90 -8.63
N MET A 418 30.02 -10.75 -8.04
CA MET A 418 30.73 -9.63 -8.69
C MET A 418 32.26 -9.76 -8.65
N LYS A 419 32.80 -10.83 -8.04
CA LYS A 419 34.23 -11.09 -7.84
C LYS A 419 34.95 -10.04 -6.98
N ASP A 420 34.25 -9.43 -6.03
CA ASP A 420 34.78 -8.53 -5.02
C ASP A 420 34.94 -9.27 -3.68
N GLU A 421 35.99 -10.08 -3.58
CA GLU A 421 36.25 -10.91 -2.37
C GLU A 421 36.54 -10.06 -1.12
N GLY A 422 37.00 -8.81 -1.30
CA GLY A 422 37.27 -7.89 -0.19
C GLY A 422 35.96 -7.48 0.50
N VAL A 423 35.01 -6.97 -0.28
CA VAL A 423 33.67 -6.63 0.23
C VAL A 423 32.96 -7.88 0.76
N ALA A 424 33.13 -9.03 0.08
CA ALA A 424 32.53 -10.28 0.54
C ALA A 424 33.02 -10.69 1.94
N ALA A 425 34.33 -10.62 2.19
CA ALA A 425 34.89 -10.93 3.50
C ALA A 425 34.48 -9.91 4.58
N GLU A 426 34.48 -8.62 4.25
CA GLU A 426 34.04 -7.54 5.14
C GLU A 426 32.58 -7.75 5.59
N ALA A 427 31.69 -8.06 4.64
CA ALA A 427 30.28 -8.25 4.91
C ALA A 427 29.99 -9.51 5.72
N ARG A 428 30.70 -10.62 5.48
CA ARG A 428 30.62 -11.82 6.34
C ARG A 428 31.03 -11.51 7.78
N ALA A 429 32.12 -10.75 7.94
CA ALA A 429 32.60 -10.36 9.26
C ALA A 429 31.62 -9.41 9.98
N ALA A 430 31.00 -8.47 9.25
CA ALA A 430 29.96 -7.61 9.80
C ALA A 430 28.75 -8.41 10.29
N ALA A 431 28.25 -9.35 9.47
CA ALA A 431 27.14 -10.22 9.84
C ALA A 431 27.39 -10.96 11.17
N GLU A 432 28.57 -11.58 11.33
CA GLU A 432 28.89 -12.31 12.56
C GLU A 432 29.14 -11.39 13.77
N ARG A 433 29.75 -10.21 13.58
CA ARG A 433 29.89 -9.22 14.65
C ARG A 433 28.53 -8.76 15.17
N THR A 434 27.62 -8.37 14.28
CA THR A 434 26.28 -7.93 14.66
C THR A 434 25.48 -9.06 15.26
N ARG A 435 25.54 -10.28 14.70
CA ARG A 435 24.87 -11.45 15.29
C ARG A 435 25.34 -11.72 16.72
N ALA A 436 26.64 -11.68 16.98
CA ALA A 436 27.19 -11.87 18.32
C ALA A 436 26.78 -10.74 19.28
N ALA A 437 26.77 -9.48 18.81
CA ALA A 437 26.31 -8.34 19.61
C ALA A 437 24.82 -8.46 19.95
N MET A 438 23.99 -8.81 18.96
CA MET A 438 22.55 -9.01 19.11
C MET A 438 22.22 -10.06 20.17
N GLU A 439 22.88 -11.23 20.09
CA GLU A 439 22.69 -12.32 21.06
C GLU A 439 23.13 -11.96 22.47
N ARG A 440 24.15 -11.10 22.61
CA ARG A 440 24.62 -10.64 23.92
C ARG A 440 23.70 -9.57 24.52
N THR A 441 23.14 -8.70 23.68
CA THR A 441 22.43 -7.50 24.12
C THR A 441 20.95 -7.74 24.37
N TYR A 442 20.27 -8.48 23.48
CA TYR A 442 18.81 -8.54 23.47
C TYR A 442 18.21 -9.78 24.13
N TRP A 443 18.96 -10.88 24.25
CA TRP A 443 18.41 -12.13 24.80
C TRP A 443 18.14 -12.04 26.31
N LEU A 444 16.90 -12.32 26.72
CA LEU A 444 16.48 -12.36 28.12
C LEU A 444 16.28 -13.81 28.55
N GLY A 445 17.38 -14.48 28.91
CA GLY A 445 17.38 -15.92 29.16
C GLY A 445 16.50 -16.40 30.31
N ASP A 446 16.21 -15.55 31.29
CA ASP A 446 15.28 -15.83 32.39
C ASP A 446 13.80 -15.73 31.96
N ARG A 447 13.52 -15.03 30.86
CA ARG A 447 12.16 -14.82 30.33
C ARG A 447 11.87 -15.56 29.03
N GLY A 448 12.90 -16.02 28.31
CA GLY A 448 12.75 -16.85 27.11
C GLY A 448 12.49 -16.11 25.80
N PHE A 449 12.77 -14.81 25.73
CA PHE A 449 12.56 -14.01 24.51
C PHE A 449 13.56 -12.85 24.37
N TYR A 450 13.56 -12.21 23.19
CA TYR A 450 14.41 -11.06 22.88
C TYR A 450 13.75 -9.73 23.23
N ALA A 451 14.50 -8.86 23.92
CA ALA A 451 14.12 -7.48 24.19
C ALA A 451 13.92 -6.67 22.89
N PHE A 452 13.09 -5.63 22.95
CA PHE A 452 12.76 -4.78 21.81
C PHE A 452 13.94 -3.91 21.34
N ALA A 453 14.50 -3.11 22.24
CA ALA A 453 15.44 -2.04 21.92
C ALA A 453 16.49 -1.84 23.01
N THR A 454 17.63 -1.21 22.69
CA THR A 454 18.64 -0.85 23.72
C THR A 454 18.14 0.30 24.59
N LYS A 455 17.75 1.42 24.00
CA LYS A 455 17.17 2.53 24.77
C LYS A 455 16.21 3.36 23.94
N LEU A 456 15.40 4.12 24.65
CA LEU A 456 14.49 5.12 24.12
C LEU A 456 15.16 6.49 24.25
N PRO A 457 15.40 7.25 23.16
CA PRO A 457 16.00 8.58 23.23
C PRO A 457 15.17 9.53 24.12
N THR A 458 15.86 10.33 24.93
CA THR A 458 15.31 11.14 26.05
C THR A 458 15.03 12.60 25.68
N ALA A 459 14.79 12.90 24.39
CA ALA A 459 14.71 14.28 23.91
C ALA A 459 13.61 15.12 24.60
N ALA A 460 12.56 14.48 25.12
CA ALA A 460 11.54 15.09 25.98
C ALA A 460 10.93 14.04 26.93
N PRO A 461 10.33 14.45 28.08
CA PRO A 461 9.49 13.57 28.88
C PRO A 461 8.38 12.97 28.01
N ARG A 462 8.23 11.65 28.07
CA ARG A 462 7.22 10.94 27.28
C ARG A 462 5.89 10.95 28.03
N GLU A 463 4.82 11.29 27.33
CA GLU A 463 3.47 11.24 27.87
C GLU A 463 2.71 10.06 27.26
N ALA A 464 2.05 9.28 28.11
CA ALA A 464 1.14 8.24 27.66
C ALA A 464 -0.08 8.88 26.98
N GLU A 465 -0.43 8.34 25.80
CA GLU A 465 -1.62 8.73 25.05
C GLU A 465 -2.89 8.56 25.90
N THR A 466 -3.95 9.30 25.53
CA THR A 466 -5.25 9.15 26.17
C THR A 466 -5.82 7.76 25.92
N GLY A 467 -6.49 7.18 26.92
CA GLY A 467 -7.16 5.89 26.77
C GLY A 467 -7.09 5.05 28.05
N PRO A 468 -7.46 3.77 27.98
CA PRO A 468 -7.44 2.86 29.11
C PRO A 468 -6.08 2.80 29.78
N HIS A 469 -6.06 2.62 31.10
CA HIS A 469 -4.85 2.38 31.90
C HIS A 469 -3.71 3.38 31.67
N ARG A 470 -4.04 4.65 31.34
CA ARG A 470 -3.04 5.69 31.05
C ARG A 470 -1.99 5.86 32.15
N ASP A 471 -2.39 5.84 33.43
CA ASP A 471 -1.46 5.99 34.55
C ASP A 471 -0.46 4.83 34.63
N GLN A 472 -0.90 3.61 34.33
CA GLN A 472 -0.03 2.44 34.25
C GLN A 472 0.96 2.57 33.08
N ARG A 473 0.47 2.98 31.91
CA ARG A 473 1.32 3.25 30.73
C ARG A 473 2.35 4.34 31.01
N GLN A 474 1.95 5.43 31.67
CA GLN A 474 2.84 6.50 32.08
C GLN A 474 3.90 6.00 33.07
N GLY A 475 3.49 5.18 34.05
CA GLY A 475 4.42 4.54 34.99
C GLY A 475 5.49 3.72 34.28
N ARG A 476 5.10 2.97 33.24
CA ARG A 476 6.04 2.19 32.43
C ARG A 476 6.95 3.06 31.57
N LEU A 477 6.43 4.10 30.92
CA LEU A 477 7.25 5.08 30.18
C LEU A 477 8.31 5.73 31.10
N ASN A 478 7.92 6.10 32.32
CA ASN A 478 8.84 6.68 33.30
C ASN A 478 9.94 5.68 33.69
N ALA A 479 9.61 4.40 33.86
CA ALA A 479 10.59 3.36 34.14
C ALA A 479 11.59 3.15 32.98
N LEU A 480 11.12 3.29 31.73
CA LEU A 480 11.95 3.14 30.53
C LEU A 480 12.83 4.34 30.21
N ALA A 481 12.52 5.54 30.72
CA ALA A 481 13.23 6.78 30.39
C ALA A 481 14.74 6.77 30.74
N GLY A 482 15.18 5.92 31.66
CA GLY A 482 16.59 5.73 32.01
C GLY A 482 17.11 4.30 31.78
N ALA A 483 16.32 3.44 31.15
CA ALA A 483 16.68 2.05 30.96
C ALA A 483 17.75 1.89 29.87
N ARG A 484 18.67 0.95 30.09
CA ARG A 484 19.69 0.54 29.10
C ARG A 484 19.23 -0.63 28.22
N LEU A 485 18.02 -1.11 28.48
CA LEU A 485 17.32 -2.11 27.68
C LEU A 485 15.82 -1.85 27.79
N VAL A 486 15.13 -1.91 26.66
CA VAL A 486 13.67 -1.88 26.58
C VAL A 486 13.19 -3.32 26.50
N ASP A 487 12.89 -3.87 27.66
CA ASP A 487 12.54 -5.27 27.85
C ASP A 487 11.05 -5.55 27.55
N GLU A 488 10.54 -5.01 26.45
CA GLU A 488 9.15 -5.27 26.01
C GLU A 488 9.07 -6.52 25.14
N ASP A 489 8.04 -7.33 25.38
CA ASP A 489 7.72 -8.55 24.63
C ASP A 489 6.94 -8.18 23.37
N THR A 490 7.60 -8.22 22.22
CA THR A 490 7.06 -7.74 20.94
C THR A 490 7.08 -8.84 19.90
N VAL A 491 6.33 -8.68 18.81
CA VAL A 491 6.36 -9.58 17.66
C VAL A 491 7.58 -9.39 16.75
N LEU A 492 8.32 -8.29 16.93
CA LEU A 492 9.41 -7.87 16.07
C LEU A 492 10.58 -8.88 15.94
N PRO A 493 10.86 -9.76 16.93
CA PRO A 493 11.76 -10.91 16.75
C PRO A 493 11.37 -11.87 15.62
N ALA A 494 10.11 -11.86 15.15
CA ALA A 494 9.69 -12.65 13.99
C ALA A 494 10.51 -12.36 12.72
N VAL A 495 11.07 -11.17 12.58
CA VAL A 495 11.89 -10.78 11.40
C VAL A 495 13.31 -11.37 11.47
N PRO A 496 14.09 -11.19 12.56
CA PRO A 496 15.32 -11.94 12.77
C PRO A 496 15.13 -13.46 12.67
N LEU A 497 13.99 -13.99 13.12
CA LEU A 497 13.63 -15.39 12.93
C LEU A 497 13.43 -15.73 11.44
N TRP A 498 12.63 -14.96 10.68
CA TRP A 498 12.46 -15.17 9.24
C TRP A 498 13.83 -15.29 8.55
N PHE A 499 14.74 -14.35 8.79
CA PHE A 499 16.04 -14.32 8.12
C PHE A 499 17.11 -15.25 8.72
N ASP A 500 16.76 -16.13 9.65
CA ASP A 500 17.67 -17.09 10.28
C ASP A 500 18.91 -16.41 10.90
N THR A 501 18.69 -15.29 11.59
CA THR A 501 19.77 -14.46 12.15
C THR A 501 20.00 -14.65 13.64
N VAL A 502 19.20 -15.49 14.30
CA VAL A 502 19.27 -15.75 15.75
C VAL A 502 19.86 -17.13 16.06
N GLN A 503 20.25 -17.39 17.30
CA GLN A 503 20.69 -18.71 17.76
C GLN A 503 19.52 -19.68 17.83
N GLU A 504 19.73 -20.90 17.35
CA GLU A 504 18.66 -21.88 17.14
C GLU A 504 17.95 -22.31 18.43
N ASP A 505 18.67 -22.49 19.54
CA ASP A 505 18.11 -22.86 20.84
C ASP A 505 17.21 -21.76 21.42
N ARG A 506 17.65 -20.50 21.30
CA ARG A 506 16.89 -19.32 21.71
C ARG A 506 15.68 -19.08 20.81
N ALA A 507 15.84 -19.30 19.51
CA ALA A 507 14.78 -19.18 18.52
C ALA A 507 13.57 -20.06 18.84
N GLN A 508 13.80 -21.29 19.31
CA GLN A 508 12.70 -22.19 19.67
C GLN A 508 11.82 -21.62 20.80
N THR A 509 12.44 -20.97 21.78
CA THR A 509 11.70 -20.37 22.91
C THR A 509 11.02 -19.08 22.47
N GLU A 510 11.68 -18.25 21.65
CA GLU A 510 11.05 -17.06 21.05
C GLU A 510 9.79 -17.43 20.23
N VAL A 511 9.84 -18.51 19.45
CA VAL A 511 8.67 -18.99 18.70
C VAL A 511 7.53 -19.46 19.61
N ASP A 512 7.84 -20.01 20.80
CA ASP A 512 6.81 -20.30 21.82
C ASP A 512 6.11 -19.02 22.29
N HIS A 513 6.86 -17.94 22.50
CA HIS A 513 6.33 -16.63 22.90
C HIS A 513 5.45 -16.02 21.81
N LEU A 514 5.92 -16.02 20.56
CA LEU A 514 5.13 -15.53 19.42
C LEU A 514 3.83 -16.32 19.22
N GLY A 515 3.86 -17.63 19.49
CA GLY A 515 2.69 -18.50 19.43
C GLY A 515 1.78 -18.44 20.67
N ALA A 516 2.19 -17.77 21.74
CA ALA A 516 1.40 -17.68 22.97
C ALA A 516 0.27 -16.65 22.83
N GLY A 517 -0.85 -16.87 23.55
CA GLY A 517 -2.02 -15.98 23.51
C GLY A 517 -1.79 -14.53 23.98
N ALA A 518 -0.59 -14.24 24.51
CA ALA A 518 -0.17 -12.88 24.83
C ALA A 518 0.15 -12.06 23.57
N ILE A 519 0.68 -12.71 22.52
CA ILE A 519 1.00 -12.12 21.21
C ILE A 519 -0.02 -12.58 20.17
N ALA A 520 -0.19 -13.89 20.00
CA ALA A 520 -1.10 -14.48 19.01
C ALA A 520 -2.57 -14.37 19.44
N THR A 521 -3.43 -14.07 18.48
CA THR A 521 -4.89 -14.03 18.61
C THR A 521 -5.55 -14.74 17.44
N ASP A 522 -6.86 -14.95 17.53
CA ASP A 522 -7.65 -15.49 16.42
C ASP A 522 -7.60 -14.60 15.17
N TRP A 523 -7.32 -13.30 15.33
CA TRP A 523 -7.20 -12.34 14.22
C TRP A 523 -5.75 -12.11 13.75
N GLY A 524 -4.77 -12.76 14.37
CA GLY A 524 -3.34 -12.59 14.08
C GLY A 524 -2.49 -12.13 15.26
N SER A 525 -1.25 -11.71 14.99
CA SER A 525 -0.26 -11.31 15.99
C SER A 525 -0.38 -9.82 16.35
N ARG A 526 -0.46 -9.54 17.65
CA ARG A 526 -0.27 -8.18 18.20
C ARG A 526 1.19 -7.75 18.05
N ILE A 527 1.43 -6.44 17.95
CA ILE A 527 2.81 -5.93 17.99
C ILE A 527 3.48 -6.10 19.37
N LEU A 528 2.70 -5.98 20.44
CA LEU A 528 3.13 -5.97 21.83
C LEU A 528 2.27 -6.93 22.64
N SER A 529 2.90 -7.66 23.54
CA SER A 529 2.25 -8.57 24.47
C SER A 529 1.16 -7.86 25.27
N ASN A 530 -0.02 -8.48 25.37
CA ASN A 530 -1.11 -7.94 26.17
C ASN A 530 -0.83 -7.92 27.69
N ARG A 531 0.32 -8.48 28.11
CA ARG A 531 0.83 -8.44 29.48
C ARG A 531 1.67 -7.19 29.76
N SER A 532 2.07 -6.46 28.72
CA SER A 532 2.83 -5.22 28.88
C SER A 532 1.96 -4.14 29.52
N ALA A 533 2.56 -3.39 30.44
CA ALA A 533 1.95 -2.19 31.00
C ALA A 533 1.74 -1.08 29.94
N LEU A 534 2.39 -1.17 28.77
CA LEU A 534 2.19 -0.26 27.66
C LEU A 534 1.02 -0.66 26.75
N TYR A 535 0.52 -1.90 26.82
CA TYR A 535 -0.47 -2.43 25.88
C TYR A 535 -1.74 -1.58 25.85
N ASP A 536 -2.14 -1.18 24.64
CA ASP A 536 -3.43 -0.54 24.37
C ASP A 536 -4.03 -1.17 23.11
N PRO A 537 -5.16 -1.91 23.20
CA PRO A 537 -5.76 -2.58 22.06
C PRO A 537 -6.23 -1.64 20.94
N LEU A 538 -6.35 -0.33 21.21
CA LEU A 538 -6.72 0.67 20.21
C LEU A 538 -5.49 1.38 19.59
N SER A 539 -4.29 1.12 20.12
CA SER A 539 -3.06 1.73 19.62
C SER A 539 -2.50 1.02 18.40
N TYR A 540 -2.22 1.81 17.36
CA TYR A 540 -1.64 1.37 16.10
C TYR A 540 -0.28 0.65 16.25
N HIS A 541 0.62 1.14 17.13
CA HIS A 541 2.01 0.67 17.27
C HIS A 541 2.33 0.00 18.62
N TYR A 542 1.36 -0.21 19.50
CA TYR A 542 1.59 -0.95 20.74
C TYR A 542 0.36 -1.72 21.27
N GLY A 543 -0.57 -2.08 20.37
CA GLY A 543 -1.55 -3.13 20.69
C GLY A 543 -2.43 -3.68 19.58
N SER A 544 -2.55 -3.00 18.42
CA SER A 544 -3.25 -3.52 17.25
C SER A 544 -2.61 -4.80 16.69
N VAL A 545 -3.45 -5.61 16.03
CA VAL A 545 -3.05 -6.79 15.25
C VAL A 545 -2.80 -6.38 13.80
N TRP A 546 -1.73 -6.90 13.20
CA TRP A 546 -1.35 -6.57 11.83
C TRP A 546 -1.14 -7.83 10.99
N PRO A 547 -1.69 -7.87 9.76
CA PRO A 547 -1.45 -9.00 8.86
C PRO A 547 0.04 -9.20 8.55
N LEU A 548 0.81 -8.11 8.48
CA LEU A 548 2.24 -8.20 8.21
C LEU A 548 3.01 -8.92 9.33
N PHE A 549 2.77 -8.58 10.59
CA PHE A 549 3.45 -9.23 11.73
C PHE A 549 3.06 -10.70 11.88
N THR A 550 1.79 -10.96 11.60
CA THR A 550 1.25 -12.32 11.55
C THR A 550 1.95 -13.11 10.44
N GLY A 551 2.18 -12.49 9.27
CA GLY A 551 2.95 -13.08 8.18
C GLY A 551 4.41 -13.35 8.56
N TRP A 552 5.08 -12.40 9.22
CA TRP A 552 6.44 -12.59 9.75
C TRP A 552 6.51 -13.76 10.73
N THR A 553 5.54 -13.83 11.64
CA THR A 553 5.43 -14.92 12.62
C THR A 553 5.25 -16.26 11.90
N ALA A 554 4.41 -16.30 10.87
CA ALA A 554 4.18 -17.51 10.09
C ALA A 554 5.47 -18.01 9.43
N VAL A 555 6.17 -17.14 8.70
CA VAL A 555 7.40 -17.49 7.98
C VAL A 555 8.51 -17.87 8.96
N GLY A 556 8.71 -17.07 10.03
CA GLY A 556 9.67 -17.37 11.08
C GLY A 556 9.42 -18.73 11.72
N ALA A 557 8.18 -19.04 12.13
CA ALA A 557 7.86 -20.32 12.73
C ALA A 557 8.11 -21.52 11.78
N TYR A 558 7.80 -21.40 10.48
CA TYR A 558 8.11 -22.46 9.52
C TYR A 558 9.62 -22.68 9.34
N ARG A 559 10.44 -21.61 9.37
CA ARG A 559 11.91 -21.70 9.27
C ARG A 559 12.53 -22.54 10.39
N TYR A 560 11.94 -22.50 11.59
CA TYR A 560 12.41 -23.25 12.76
C TYR A 560 11.66 -24.56 13.02
N GLY A 561 10.88 -25.06 12.05
CA GLY A 561 10.20 -26.35 12.18
C GLY A 561 9.04 -26.33 13.19
N ARG A 562 8.35 -25.19 13.34
CA ARG A 562 7.22 -24.97 14.27
C ARG A 562 5.90 -24.80 13.52
N PRO A 563 5.41 -25.83 12.81
CA PRO A 563 4.30 -25.70 11.87
C PRO A 563 2.96 -25.36 12.54
N HIS A 564 2.75 -25.65 13.82
CA HIS A 564 1.50 -25.27 14.50
C HIS A 564 1.37 -23.75 14.68
N VAL A 565 2.46 -23.08 15.09
CA VAL A 565 2.50 -21.60 15.15
C VAL A 565 2.44 -21.03 13.74
N GLY A 566 3.24 -21.61 12.81
CA GLY A 566 3.29 -21.16 11.42
C GLY A 566 1.94 -21.23 10.71
N TYR A 567 1.24 -22.36 10.84
CA TYR A 567 -0.08 -22.58 10.25
C TYR A 567 -1.15 -21.72 10.91
N GLY A 568 -1.15 -21.59 12.24
CA GLY A 568 -2.09 -20.72 12.95
C GLY A 568 -2.01 -19.27 12.48
N ALA A 569 -0.80 -18.73 12.37
CA ALA A 569 -0.57 -17.38 11.87
C ALA A 569 -0.94 -17.24 10.37
N LEU A 570 -0.57 -18.21 9.53
CA LEU A 570 -0.95 -18.23 8.12
C LEU A 570 -2.48 -18.20 7.94
N MET A 571 -3.19 -19.03 8.69
CA MET A 571 -4.65 -19.10 8.59
C MET A 571 -5.32 -17.84 9.15
N ALA A 572 -4.81 -17.26 10.24
CA ALA A 572 -5.31 -15.98 10.74
C ALA A 572 -5.26 -14.91 9.64
N ASN A 573 -4.15 -14.82 8.89
CA ASN A 573 -4.06 -13.92 7.74
C ASN A 573 -5.00 -14.28 6.59
N ALA A 574 -5.09 -15.56 6.23
CA ALA A 574 -5.95 -15.99 5.13
C ALA A 574 -7.42 -15.66 5.41
N LEU A 575 -7.87 -15.83 6.66
CA LEU A 575 -9.25 -15.59 7.08
C LEU A 575 -9.64 -14.10 7.03
N LEU A 576 -8.70 -13.16 7.18
CA LEU A 576 -8.97 -11.73 7.00
C LEU A 576 -9.43 -11.34 5.58
N SER A 577 -9.26 -12.24 4.61
CA SER A 577 -9.78 -12.04 3.24
C SER A 577 -11.31 -12.17 3.16
N TYR A 578 -11.95 -12.73 4.18
CA TYR A 578 -13.38 -13.06 4.17
C TYR A 578 -14.18 -12.15 5.11
N PRO A 579 -15.38 -11.69 4.71
CA PRO A 579 -16.24 -10.89 5.57
C PRO A 579 -16.73 -11.72 6.78
N GLY A 580 -16.59 -11.17 7.98
CA GLY A 580 -17.14 -11.76 9.22
C GLY A 580 -16.43 -13.02 9.71
N ALA A 581 -15.22 -13.29 9.22
CA ALA A 581 -14.36 -14.39 9.64
C ALA A 581 -13.64 -14.14 10.97
#